data_AF-A0CR08-F1
#
_entry.id   AF-A0CR08-F1
#
_cell.length_a   1.000
_cell.length_b   1.000
_cell.length_c   1.000
_cell.angle_alpha   90.00
_cell.angle_beta   90.00
_cell.angle_gamma   90.00
#
_symmetry.space_group_name_H-M   'P 1'
#
loop_
_entity.id
_entity.type
_entity.pdbx_description
1 polymer ?
#
loop_
_entity_poly.entity_id
_entity_poly.type
_entity_poly.pdbx_seq_one_letter_code
_entity_poly.pdbx_strand_id
1 'polypeptide(L)'
;MQIYVQMPNGKTILIDVQLEKTKVNDVKQKVMEKSGLRLEDIVLVFKEEILKNDFLLKQYGIDKEAKLEAETAETLTKNYKQKLDALENEVQRWQQKFGEEGAQKEELQDRLKESLIQLDQYKYY
;
A
#
# COMPACT_ATOMS: atom_id res chain seq x y z
N MET A 1 9.31 8.10 20.89
CA MET A 1 7.87 8.13 20.49
C MET A 1 7.51 6.74 20.01
N GLN A 2 6.23 6.38 19.98
CA GLN A 2 5.79 5.05 19.57
C GLN A 2 4.82 5.14 18.41
N ILE A 3 4.92 4.16 17.52
CA ILE A 3 3.96 3.90 16.44
C ILE A 3 3.51 2.44 16.51
N TYR A 4 2.33 2.18 15.96
CA TYR A 4 1.75 0.85 15.87
C TYR A 4 1.93 0.32 14.46
N VAL A 5 2.38 -0.91 14.32
CA VAL A 5 2.42 -1.61 13.02
C VAL A 5 1.53 -2.84 13.11
N GLN A 6 0.49 -2.89 12.30
CA GLN A 6 -0.38 -4.05 12.17
C GLN A 6 0.20 -4.99 11.11
N MET A 7 0.47 -6.23 11.50
CA MET A 7 0.98 -7.28 10.63
C MET A 7 -0.14 -7.95 9.82
N PRO A 8 0.17 -8.68 8.73
CA PRO A 8 -0.83 -9.38 7.91
C PRO A 8 -1.66 -10.41 8.69
N ASN A 9 -1.10 -10.98 9.76
CA ASN A 9 -1.79 -11.92 10.64
C ASN A 9 -2.71 -11.24 11.69
N GLY A 10 -2.90 -9.92 11.60
CA GLY A 10 -3.70 -9.13 12.53
C GLY A 10 -2.99 -8.72 13.83
N LYS A 11 -1.78 -9.22 14.09
CA LYS A 11 -0.99 -8.86 15.28
C LYS A 11 -0.50 -7.42 15.15
N THR A 12 -0.74 -6.60 16.16
CA THR A 12 -0.16 -5.26 16.24
C THR A 12 1.12 -5.29 17.08
N ILE A 13 2.19 -4.69 16.58
CA ILE A 13 3.45 -4.52 17.30
C ILE A 13 3.74 -3.04 17.52
N LEU A 14 4.37 -2.74 18.67
CA LEU A 14 4.83 -1.39 19.04
C LEU A 14 6.28 -1.20 18.61
N ILE A 15 6.56 -0.10 17.92
CA ILE A 15 7.90 0.28 17.48
C ILE A 15 8.28 1.64 18.10
N ASP A 16 9.38 1.66 18.86
CA ASP A 16 9.98 2.89 19.34
C ASP A 16 10.80 3.58 18.24
N VAL A 17 10.41 4.81 17.93
CA VAL A 17 10.97 5.64 16.86
C VAL A 17 11.21 7.08 17.31
N GLN A 18 12.12 7.75 16.60
CA GLN A 18 12.31 9.20 16.66
C GLN A 18 11.75 9.78 15.35
N LEU A 19 10.49 10.22 15.35
CA LEU A 19 9.75 10.57 14.12
C LEU A 19 10.48 11.54 13.18
N GLU A 20 11.23 12.48 13.75
CA GLU A 20 12.02 13.49 13.03
C GLU A 20 13.23 12.93 12.27
N LYS A 21 13.73 11.75 12.65
CA LYS A 21 15.00 11.18 12.16
C LYS A 21 14.88 9.76 11.62
N THR A 22 13.83 9.03 11.98
CA THR A 22 13.63 7.64 11.57
C THR A 22 13.18 7.58 10.11
N LYS A 23 13.93 6.82 9.30
CA LYS A 23 13.54 6.48 7.93
C LYS A 23 12.59 5.29 7.92
N VAL A 24 11.82 5.16 6.84
CA VAL A 24 10.92 4.01 6.63
C VAL A 24 11.69 2.69 6.68
N ASN A 25 12.90 2.64 6.10
CA ASN A 25 13.75 1.45 6.13
C ASN A 25 14.09 0.98 7.56
N ASP A 26 14.32 1.91 8.48
CA ASP A 26 14.62 1.57 9.89
C ASP A 26 13.41 0.93 10.57
N VAL A 27 12.19 1.36 10.22
CA VAL A 27 10.96 0.75 10.72
C VAL A 27 10.80 -0.65 10.15
N LYS A 28 11.05 -0.85 8.85
CA LYS A 28 11.01 -2.18 8.23
C LYS A 28 11.96 -3.16 8.91
N GLN A 29 13.18 -2.74 9.26
CA GLN A 29 14.13 -3.56 10.02
C GLN A 29 13.58 -3.97 11.39
N LYS A 30 13.00 -3.03 12.15
CA LYS A 30 12.41 -3.34 13.46
C LYS A 30 11.18 -4.26 13.35
N VAL A 31 10.41 -4.14 12.26
CA VAL A 31 9.28 -5.04 11.96
C VAL A 31 9.79 -6.43 11.59
N MET A 32 10.83 -6.53 10.77
CA MET A 32 11.51 -7.78 10.39
C MET A 32 11.97 -8.55 11.64
N GLU A 33 12.68 -7.90 12.56
CA GLU A 33 13.16 -8.49 13.81
C GLU A 33 12.03 -9.07 14.70
N LYS A 34 10.85 -8.44 14.69
CA LYS A 34 9.71 -8.83 15.53
C LYS A 34 8.75 -9.81 14.87
N SER A 35 8.72 -9.85 13.53
CA SER A 35 7.77 -10.65 12.75
C SER A 35 8.38 -11.88 12.10
N GLY A 36 9.70 -11.87 11.85
CA GLY A 36 10.39 -12.93 11.11
C GLY A 36 10.15 -12.92 9.59
N LEU A 37 9.48 -11.89 9.05
CA LEU A 37 9.37 -11.67 7.61
C LEU A 37 10.72 -11.23 7.04
N ARG A 38 10.96 -11.42 5.73
CA ARG A 38 12.16 -10.90 5.06
C ARG A 38 12.01 -9.39 4.84
N LEU A 39 13.10 -8.63 4.94
CA LEU A 39 13.07 -7.17 4.87
C LEU A 39 12.50 -6.68 3.53
N GLU A 40 12.91 -7.34 2.44
CA GLU A 40 12.46 -7.08 1.07
C GLU A 40 10.96 -7.33 0.89
N ASP A 41 10.40 -8.30 1.61
CA ASP A 41 8.97 -8.60 1.51
C ASP A 41 8.12 -7.57 2.26
N ILE A 42 8.68 -6.84 3.22
CA ILE A 42 7.91 -5.90 4.06
C ILE A 42 7.62 -4.62 3.29
N VAL A 43 6.34 -4.38 3.05
CA VAL A 43 5.82 -3.12 2.54
C VAL A 43 5.02 -2.45 3.67
N LEU A 44 5.35 -1.19 3.96
CA LEU A 44 4.62 -0.40 4.94
C LEU A 44 3.65 0.52 4.21
N VAL A 45 2.41 0.56 4.70
CA VAL A 45 1.31 1.37 4.15
C VAL A 45 0.75 2.28 5.24
N PHE A 46 0.46 3.52 4.89
CA PHE A 46 -0.20 4.49 5.76
C PHE A 46 -1.20 5.31 4.96
N LYS A 47 -2.47 5.35 5.38
CA LYS A 47 -3.55 6.07 4.67
C LYS A 47 -3.61 5.72 3.19
N GLU A 48 -3.54 4.42 2.87
CA GLU A 48 -3.53 3.90 1.49
C GLU A 48 -2.28 4.26 0.67
N GLU A 49 -1.29 4.94 1.25
CA GLU A 49 -0.03 5.27 0.60
C GLU A 49 1.09 4.31 1.03
N ILE A 50 1.85 3.83 0.05
CA ILE A 50 3.05 3.02 0.28
C ILE A 50 4.18 3.92 0.76
N LEU A 51 4.83 3.53 1.85
CA LEU A 51 5.98 4.23 2.37
C LEU A 51 7.25 3.82 1.63
N LYS A 52 7.95 4.81 1.06
CA LYS A 52 9.21 4.63 0.35
C LYS A 52 10.38 4.61 1.33
N ASN A 53 11.32 3.68 1.12
CA ASN A 53 12.42 3.38 2.05
C ASN A 53 13.27 4.61 2.44
N ASP A 54 13.49 5.53 1.49
CA ASP A 54 14.41 6.67 1.66
C ASP A 54 13.80 7.87 2.37
N PHE A 55 12.48 7.88 2.57
CA PHE A 55 11.75 8.98 3.19
C PHE A 55 11.66 8.81 4.72
N LEU A 56 11.57 9.94 5.40
CA LEU A 56 11.35 10.01 6.84
C LEU A 56 9.86 9.83 7.17
N LEU A 57 9.57 9.25 8.33
CA LEU A 57 8.19 9.08 8.80
C LEU A 57 7.40 10.41 8.82
N LYS A 58 8.05 11.49 9.26
CA LYS A 58 7.43 12.82 9.30
C LYS A 58 7.03 13.37 7.93
N GLN A 59 7.71 12.97 6.84
CA GLN A 59 7.35 13.42 5.49
C GLN A 59 5.98 12.88 5.05
N TYR A 60 5.56 11.74 5.61
CA TYR A 60 4.23 11.17 5.42
C TYR A 60 3.19 11.65 6.45
N GLY A 61 3.57 12.59 7.33
CA GLY A 61 2.69 13.06 8.41
C GLY A 61 2.40 11.97 9.46
N ILE A 62 3.31 11.01 9.63
CA ILE A 62 3.21 9.99 10.67
C ILE A 62 3.63 10.63 12.01
N ASP A 63 2.69 10.68 12.94
CA ASP A 63 2.91 11.19 14.30
C ASP A 63 2.93 10.05 15.34
N LYS A 64 3.05 10.39 16.62
CA LYS A 64 2.88 9.46 17.74
C LYS A 64 1.56 8.72 17.60
N GLU A 65 1.57 7.45 17.99
CA GLU A 65 0.38 6.59 18.00
C GLU A 65 -0.24 6.36 16.62
N ALA A 66 0.45 6.77 15.54
CA ALA A 66 0.06 6.42 14.19
C ALA A 66 0.07 4.90 14.00
N LYS A 67 -0.91 4.42 13.24
CA LYS A 67 -1.07 3.01 12.89
C LYS A 67 -0.68 2.81 11.43
N LEU A 68 0.37 2.04 11.21
CA LEU A 68 0.85 1.60 9.91
C LEU A 68 0.40 0.16 9.68
N GLU A 69 0.21 -0.20 8.43
CA GLU A 69 -0.06 -1.57 8.01
C GLU A 69 1.19 -2.14 7.35
N ALA A 70 1.63 -3.31 7.81
CA ALA A 70 2.66 -4.08 7.16
C ALA A 70 1.99 -5.13 6.30
N GLU A 71 2.29 -5.12 5.01
CA GLU A 71 1.89 -6.15 4.06
C GLU A 71 3.12 -6.79 3.42
N THR A 72 2.92 -7.96 2.81
CA THR A 72 3.96 -8.54 1.94
C THR A 72 3.79 -8.03 0.52
N ALA A 73 4.89 -7.85 -0.22
CA ALA A 73 4.84 -7.53 -1.65
C ALA A 73 3.95 -8.49 -2.43
N GLU A 74 3.98 -9.79 -2.08
CA GLU A 74 3.10 -10.81 -2.66
C GLU A 74 1.62 -10.56 -2.35
N THR A 75 1.28 -10.25 -1.09
CA THR A 75 -0.10 -10.00 -0.67
C THR A 75 -0.66 -8.77 -1.35
N LEU A 76 0.09 -7.67 -1.36
CA LEU A 76 -0.30 -6.45 -2.07
C LEU A 76 -0.50 -6.72 -3.55
N THR A 77 0.47 -7.36 -4.21
CA THR A 77 0.37 -7.69 -5.64
C THR A 77 -0.89 -8.52 -5.93
N LYS A 78 -1.22 -9.49 -5.07
CA LYS A 78 -2.43 -10.30 -5.20
C LYS A 78 -3.70 -9.46 -5.02
N ASN A 79 -3.75 -8.60 -4.00
CA ASN A 79 -4.89 -7.73 -3.72
C ASN A 79 -5.14 -6.75 -4.88
N TYR A 80 -4.08 -6.14 -5.41
CA TYR A 80 -4.19 -5.21 -6.54
C TYR A 80 -4.60 -5.92 -7.84
N LYS A 81 -4.09 -7.12 -8.12
CA LYS A 81 -4.55 -7.92 -9.26
C LYS A 81 -6.05 -8.22 -9.16
N GLN A 82 -6.53 -8.62 -7.99
CA GLN A 82 -7.97 -8.86 -7.79
C GLN A 82 -8.81 -7.60 -7.99
N LYS A 83 -8.34 -6.45 -7.50
CA LYS A 83 -9.00 -5.15 -7.71
C LYS A 83 -9.00 -4.77 -9.20
N LEU A 84 -7.90 -5.03 -9.91
CA LEU A 84 -7.77 -4.79 -11.34
C LEU A 84 -8.76 -5.65 -12.12
N ASP A 85 -8.79 -6.96 -11.86
CA ASP A 85 -9.73 -7.89 -12.49
C ASP A 85 -11.18 -7.45 -12.25
N ALA A 86 -11.50 -6.99 -11.04
CA ALA A 86 -12.84 -6.48 -10.71
C ALA A 86 -13.20 -5.21 -11.50
N LEU A 87 -12.25 -4.29 -11.65
CA LEU A 87 -12.45 -3.04 -12.38
C LEU A 87 -12.54 -3.26 -13.90
N GLU A 88 -11.73 -4.17 -14.45
CA GLU A 88 -11.83 -4.60 -15.85
C GLU A 88 -13.21 -5.20 -16.15
N ASN A 89 -13.71 -6.06 -15.25
CA ASN A 89 -15.05 -6.61 -15.35
C ASN A 89 -16.14 -5.53 -15.28
N GLU A 90 -15.97 -4.51 -14.44
CA GLU A 90 -16.90 -3.38 -14.33
C GLU A 90 -16.93 -2.56 -15.64
N VAL A 91 -15.76 -2.23 -16.19
CA VAL A 91 -15.61 -1.53 -17.48
C VAL A 91 -16.30 -2.33 -18.60
N GLN A 92 -16.07 -3.65 -18.67
CA GLN A 92 -16.69 -4.50 -19.68
C GLN A 92 -18.22 -4.53 -19.57
N ARG A 93 -18.76 -4.67 -18.35
CA ARG A 93 -20.21 -4.66 -18.11
C ARG A 93 -20.83 -3.32 -18.48
N TRP A 94 -20.15 -2.23 -18.16
CA TRP A 94 -20.60 -0.89 -18.52
C TRP A 94 -20.63 -0.72 -20.05
N GLN A 95 -19.56 -1.13 -20.74
CA GLN A 95 -19.48 -1.10 -22.22
C GLN A 95 -20.63 -1.89 -22.88
N GLN A 96 -20.95 -3.07 -22.36
CA GLN A 96 -22.07 -3.87 -22.86
C GLN A 96 -23.44 -3.20 -22.66
N LYS A 97 -23.60 -2.41 -21.58
CA LYS A 97 -24.89 -1.83 -21.19
C LYS A 97 -25.13 -0.46 -21.83
N PHE A 98 -24.09 0.33 -22.04
CA PHE A 98 -24.20 1.75 -22.43
C PHE A 98 -23.44 2.11 -23.71
N GLY A 99 -22.68 1.18 -24.31
CA GLY A 99 -21.89 1.46 -25.52
C GLY A 99 -20.55 2.14 -25.20
N GLU A 100 -20.03 2.97 -26.12
CA GLU A 100 -18.69 3.54 -26.00
C GLU A 100 -18.62 4.97 -25.43
N GLU A 101 -19.74 5.63 -25.13
CA GLU A 101 -19.77 7.07 -24.86
C GLU A 101 -20.34 7.44 -23.48
N GLY A 102 -19.62 8.30 -22.74
CA GLY A 102 -20.11 8.91 -21.50
C GLY A 102 -19.02 9.19 -20.47
N ALA A 103 -19.18 10.27 -19.69
CA ALA A 103 -18.22 10.71 -18.67
C ALA A 103 -17.90 9.62 -17.62
N GLN A 104 -18.85 8.74 -17.31
CA GLN A 104 -18.65 7.65 -16.36
C GLN A 104 -17.67 6.57 -16.88
N LYS A 105 -17.57 6.37 -18.20
CA LYS A 105 -16.57 5.47 -18.79
C LYS A 105 -15.17 6.02 -18.63
N GLU A 106 -15.01 7.31 -18.88
CA GLU A 106 -13.73 8.00 -18.78
C GLU A 106 -13.21 7.92 -17.33
N GLU A 107 -14.07 8.14 -16.35
CA GLU A 107 -13.75 7.95 -14.93
C GLU A 107 -13.33 6.51 -14.60
N LEU A 108 -14.06 5.50 -15.09
CA LEU A 108 -13.70 4.09 -14.90
C LEU A 108 -12.35 3.73 -15.57
N GLN A 109 -12.10 4.28 -16.75
CA GLN A 109 -10.85 4.08 -17.48
C GLN A 109 -9.67 4.79 -16.80
N ASP A 110 -9.88 5.97 -16.23
CA ASP A 110 -8.84 6.68 -15.48
C ASP A 110 -8.52 5.96 -14.17
N ARG A 111 -9.53 5.49 -13.44
CA ARG A 111 -9.34 4.59 -12.28
C ARG A 111 -8.56 3.32 -12.65
N LEU A 112 -8.78 2.79 -13.85
CA LEU A 112 -8.07 1.61 -14.35
C LEU A 112 -6.59 1.93 -14.62
N LYS A 113 -6.30 3.05 -15.29
CA LYS A 113 -4.93 3.54 -15.52
C LYS A 113 -4.20 3.80 -14.20
N GLU A 114 -4.84 4.45 -13.24
CA GLU A 114 -4.27 4.72 -11.92
C GLU A 114 -3.94 3.43 -11.18
N SER A 115 -4.85 2.45 -11.20
CA SER A 115 -4.64 1.14 -10.57
C SER A 115 -3.49 0.36 -11.22
N LEU A 116 -3.32 0.48 -12.55
CA LEU A 116 -2.20 -0.12 -13.28
C LEU A 116 -0.86 0.55 -12.93
N ILE A 117 -0.84 1.88 -12.80
CA ILE A 117 0.36 2.64 -12.37
C ILE A 117 0.75 2.24 -10.96
N GLN A 118 -0.22 2.12 -10.05
CA GLN A 118 0.04 1.63 -8.68
C GLN A 118 0.61 0.22 -8.72
N LEU A 119 0.01 -0.71 -9.46
CA LEU A 119 0.51 -2.09 -9.62
C LEU A 119 1.95 -2.15 -10.13
N ASP A 120 2.31 -1.29 -11.08
CA ASP A 120 3.67 -1.23 -11.62
C ASP A 120 4.68 -0.72 -10.58
N GLN A 121 4.30 0.26 -9.75
CA GLN A 121 5.15 0.71 -8.65
C GLN A 121 5.49 -0.41 -7.67
N TYR A 122 4.61 -1.39 -7.47
CA TYR A 122 4.86 -2.54 -6.61
C TYR A 122 5.81 -3.59 -7.20
N LYS A 123 6.02 -3.64 -8.53
CA LYS A 123 6.96 -4.60 -9.16
C LYS A 123 8.42 -4.32 -8.85
N TYR A 124 8.74 -3.11 -8.41
CA TYR A 124 10.11 -2.64 -8.19
C TYR A 124 10.52 -2.62 -6.70
N TYR A 125 9.69 -3.18 -5.82
CA TYR A 125 9.98 -3.41 -4.41
C TYR A 125 9.99 -4.91 -4.11
#